data_AF-A0A7X4EAT6-F1
#
_entry.id   AF-A0A7X4EAT6-F1
#
_cell.length_a   1.000
_cell.length_b   1.000
_cell.length_c   1.000
_cell.angle_alpha   90.00
_cell.angle_beta   90.00
_cell.angle_gamma   90.00
#
_symmetry.space_group_name_H-M   'P 1'
#
loop_
_entity.id
_entity.type
_entity.pdbx_description
1 polymer ?
#
loop_
_entity_poly.entity_id
_entity_poly.type
_entity_poly.pdbx_seq_one_letter_code
_entity_poly.pdbx_strand_id
1 'polypeptide(L)'
;MEEIKDELKDIIVGLEQRITAYETKLKDFKKKRERLNEEIATIEKYLELAKTLYRVEADKAKLASLSSQIISDETGVPPLPVTNVTDQSKEILLGRSKYVGMSVPDAAFIIFRETRGPMHAKELCQRLLEGGMQIRGKTPVTSIATSLKRDPRFKKVGPNTFANVESTEKSVNASG
;
A
#
# COMPACT_ATOMS: atom_id res chain seq x y z
N MET A 1 11.54 -77.29 -1.07
CA MET A 1 12.82 -76.55 -0.99
C MET A 1 13.00 -75.63 -2.20
N GLU A 2 12.61 -76.04 -3.40
CA GLU A 2 12.73 -75.21 -4.61
C GLU A 2 11.74 -74.03 -4.64
N GLU A 3 10.47 -74.23 -4.28
CA GLU A 3 9.45 -73.15 -4.24
C GLU A 3 9.82 -71.99 -3.31
N ILE A 4 10.37 -72.28 -2.13
CA ILE A 4 10.81 -71.25 -1.16
C ILE A 4 11.97 -70.41 -1.73
N LYS A 5 12.82 -71.00 -2.58
CA LYS A 5 13.92 -70.26 -3.22
C LYS A 5 13.40 -69.31 -4.29
N ASP A 6 12.36 -69.69 -5.01
CA ASP A 6 11.79 -68.85 -6.07
C ASP A 6 10.96 -67.70 -5.50
N GLU A 7 10.18 -67.94 -4.44
CA GLU A 7 9.52 -66.86 -3.68
C GLU A 7 10.51 -65.84 -3.11
N LEU A 8 11.64 -66.31 -2.57
CA LEU A 8 12.68 -65.42 -2.04
C LEU A 8 13.32 -64.57 -3.13
N LYS A 9 13.55 -65.11 -4.33
CA LYS A 9 14.06 -64.36 -5.48
C LYS A 9 13.09 -63.24 -5.87
N ASP A 10 11.79 -63.53 -5.94
CA ASP A 10 10.77 -62.54 -6.29
C ASP A 10 10.70 -61.40 -5.26
N ILE A 11 10.81 -61.74 -3.96
CA ILE A 11 10.88 -60.74 -2.89
C ILE A 11 12.12 -59.85 -3.03
N ILE A 12 13.28 -60.45 -3.32
CA ILE A 12 14.53 -59.70 -3.52
C ILE A 12 14.40 -58.75 -4.71
N VAL A 13 13.91 -59.23 -5.85
CA VAL A 13 13.70 -58.40 -7.05
C VAL A 13 12.71 -57.24 -6.76
N GLY A 14 11.63 -57.50 -6.02
CA GLY A 14 10.67 -56.47 -5.62
C GLY A 14 11.26 -55.45 -4.62
N LEU A 15 12.22 -55.85 -3.80
CA LEU A 15 12.97 -54.92 -2.93
C LEU A 15 13.96 -54.09 -3.75
N GLU A 16 14.70 -54.68 -4.68
CA GLU A 16 15.63 -53.98 -5.58
C GLU A 16 14.91 -52.90 -6.38
N GLN A 17 13.76 -53.22 -6.98
CA GLN A 17 12.94 -52.25 -7.71
C GLN A 17 12.50 -51.06 -6.84
N ARG A 18 12.10 -51.32 -5.60
CA ARG A 18 11.73 -50.25 -4.65
C ARG A 18 12.91 -49.41 -4.23
N ILE A 19 14.08 -50.02 -4.00
CA ILE A 19 15.33 -49.31 -3.71
C ILE A 19 15.64 -48.36 -4.87
N THR A 20 15.68 -48.85 -6.11
CA THR A 20 15.95 -48.03 -7.30
C THR A 20 14.93 -46.89 -7.46
N ALA A 21 13.64 -47.15 -7.21
CA ALA A 21 12.61 -46.13 -7.26
C ALA A 21 12.84 -45.02 -6.22
N TYR A 22 13.24 -45.37 -5.00
CA TYR A 22 13.55 -44.41 -3.96
C TYR A 22 14.85 -43.65 -4.20
N GLU A 23 15.89 -44.30 -4.71
CA GLU A 23 17.13 -43.65 -5.12
C GLU A 23 16.88 -42.60 -6.21
N THR A 24 16.05 -42.92 -7.19
CA THR A 24 15.67 -42.00 -8.27
C THR A 24 14.93 -40.79 -7.71
N LYS A 25 13.90 -41.01 -6.88
CA LYS A 25 13.18 -39.92 -6.21
C LYS A 25 14.11 -39.04 -5.36
N LEU A 26 15.03 -39.66 -4.63
CA LEU A 26 16.01 -38.94 -3.82
C LEU A 26 16.91 -38.06 -4.68
N LYS A 27 17.37 -38.56 -5.83
CA LYS A 27 18.16 -37.79 -6.80
C LYS A 27 17.40 -36.59 -7.34
N ASP A 28 16.12 -36.77 -7.69
CA ASP A 28 15.27 -35.68 -8.19
C ASP A 28 15.04 -34.60 -7.12
N PHE A 29 14.78 -35.00 -5.87
CA PHE A 29 14.65 -34.06 -4.76
C PHE A 29 15.96 -33.32 -4.45
N LYS A 30 17.11 -34.00 -4.52
CA LYS A 30 18.42 -33.34 -4.37
C LYS A 30 18.64 -32.28 -5.44
N LYS A 31 18.33 -32.58 -6.71
CA LYS A 31 18.42 -31.63 -7.82
C LYS A 31 17.47 -30.45 -7.65
N LYS A 32 16.24 -30.70 -7.18
CA LYS A 32 15.27 -29.64 -6.88
C LYS A 32 15.75 -28.73 -5.75
N ARG A 33 16.35 -29.31 -4.70
CA ARG A 33 16.96 -28.56 -3.59
C ARG A 33 18.09 -27.66 -4.06
N GLU A 34 18.97 -28.14 -4.94
CA GLU A 34 20.05 -27.33 -5.52
C GLU A 34 19.51 -26.13 -6.29
N ARG A 35 18.52 -26.34 -7.17
CA ARG A 35 17.85 -25.24 -7.89
C ARG A 35 17.25 -24.20 -6.94
N LEU A 36 16.52 -24.66 -5.93
CA LEU A 36 15.93 -23.76 -4.94
C LEU A 36 17.00 -22.98 -4.16
N ASN A 37 18.14 -23.59 -3.85
CA ASN A 37 19.24 -22.89 -3.19
C ASN A 37 19.83 -21.79 -4.08
N GLU A 38 19.95 -22.01 -5.39
CA GLU A 38 20.39 -20.98 -6.35
C GLU A 38 19.39 -19.81 -6.43
N GLU A 39 18.09 -20.12 -6.47
CA GLU A 39 17.02 -19.12 -6.42
C GLU A 39 17.06 -18.31 -5.12
N ILE A 40 17.23 -18.98 -3.97
CA ILE A 40 17.37 -18.31 -2.65
C ILE A 40 18.57 -17.37 -2.67
N ALA A 41 19.74 -17.84 -3.10
CA ALA A 41 20.96 -17.02 -3.16
C ALA A 41 20.80 -15.80 -4.07
N THR A 42 20.02 -15.92 -5.13
CA THR A 42 19.71 -14.81 -6.04
C THR A 42 18.81 -13.78 -5.37
N ILE A 43 17.75 -14.22 -4.69
CA ILE A 43 16.85 -13.34 -3.94
C ILE A 43 17.58 -12.65 -2.79
N GLU A 44 18.45 -13.34 -2.07
CA GLU A 44 19.27 -12.74 -1.00
C GLU A 44 20.14 -11.59 -1.52
N LYS A 45 20.78 -11.75 -2.68
CA LYS A 45 21.56 -10.68 -3.31
C LYS A 45 20.67 -9.48 -3.68
N TYR A 46 19.49 -9.72 -4.25
CA TYR A 46 18.57 -8.63 -4.58
C TYR A 46 18.02 -7.93 -3.35
N LEU A 47 17.75 -8.68 -2.28
CA LEU A 47 17.34 -8.12 -1.00
C LEU A 47 18.42 -7.20 -0.41
N GLU A 48 19.68 -7.63 -0.44
CA GLU A 48 20.81 -6.83 0.06
C GLU A 48 21.02 -5.56 -0.76
N LEU A 49 20.88 -5.66 -2.09
CA LEU A 49 20.90 -4.50 -2.98
C LEU A 49 19.77 -3.52 -2.63
N ALA A 50 18.54 -3.99 -2.47
CA ALA A 50 17.40 -3.16 -2.12
C ALA A 50 17.58 -2.45 -0.77
N LYS A 51 18.08 -3.16 0.25
CA LYS A 51 18.41 -2.58 1.56
C LYS A 51 19.47 -1.48 1.45
N THR A 52 20.50 -1.72 0.64
CA THR A 52 21.57 -0.73 0.42
C THR A 52 21.06 0.50 -0.32
N LEU A 53 20.26 0.32 -1.38
CA LEU A 53 19.62 1.43 -2.09
C LEU A 53 18.74 2.27 -1.15
N TYR A 54 17.93 1.62 -0.32
CA TYR A 54 17.12 2.32 0.68
C TYR A 54 17.98 3.16 1.62
N ARG A 55 19.06 2.60 2.17
CA ARG A 55 19.98 3.33 3.06
C ARG A 55 20.60 4.54 2.35
N VAL A 56 21.10 4.37 1.14
CA VAL A 56 21.70 5.44 0.34
C VAL A 56 20.71 6.57 0.06
N GLU A 57 19.49 6.24 -0.38
CA GLU A 57 18.47 7.26 -0.66
C GLU A 57 17.99 7.96 0.62
N ALA A 58 17.85 7.22 1.73
CA ALA A 58 17.51 7.81 3.02
C ALA A 58 18.60 8.77 3.50
N ASP A 59 19.87 8.40 3.37
CA ASP A 59 20.98 9.25 3.78
C ASP A 59 21.16 10.46 2.86
N LYS A 60 20.95 10.29 1.55
CA LYS A 60 20.89 11.39 0.59
C LYS A 60 19.77 12.39 0.92
N ALA A 61 18.57 11.91 1.29
CA ALA A 61 17.47 12.77 1.70
C ALA A 61 17.78 13.55 3.00
N LYS A 62 18.47 12.91 3.97
CA LYS A 62 18.95 13.60 5.17
C LYS A 62 19.98 14.68 4.83
N LEU A 63 20.97 14.37 4.00
CA LEU A 63 22.00 15.33 3.58
C LEU A 63 21.37 16.52 2.82
N ALA A 64 20.44 16.27 1.90
CA ALA A 64 19.72 17.34 1.20
C ALA A 64 18.94 18.25 2.17
N SER A 65 18.35 17.66 3.22
CA SER A 65 17.67 18.43 4.28
C SER A 65 18.66 19.28 5.09
N LEU A 66 19.81 18.72 5.47
CA LEU A 66 20.88 19.44 6.19
C LEU A 66 21.49 20.56 5.35
N SER A 67 21.76 20.32 4.07
CA SER A 67 22.27 21.35 3.15
C SER A 67 21.27 22.51 2.98
N SER A 68 19.97 22.23 2.92
CA SER A 68 18.93 23.28 2.85
C SER A 68 18.90 24.12 4.13
N GLN A 69 19.22 23.52 5.28
CA GLN A 69 19.25 24.21 6.57
C GLN A 69 20.48 25.11 6.71
N ILE A 70 21.65 24.68 6.23
CA ILE A 70 22.89 25.48 6.27
C ILE A 70 22.81 26.71 5.35
N ILE A 71 22.16 26.60 4.19
CA ILE A 71 21.98 27.74 3.26
C ILE A 71 21.09 28.84 3.87
N SER A 72 20.24 28.51 4.85
CA SER A 72 19.37 29.48 5.52
C SER A 72 20.06 30.28 6.63
N ASP A 73 21.28 29.91 7.03
CA ASP A 73 21.98 30.48 8.20
C ASP A 73 22.94 31.63 7.83
N GLU A 74 23.06 31.99 6.55
CA GLU A 74 23.92 33.09 6.07
C GLU A 74 23.20 34.47 6.08
N THR A 75 21.91 34.52 6.40
CA THR A 75 21.18 35.79 6.64
C THR A 75 20.65 35.80 8.06
N GLY A 76 21.45 36.38 8.97
CA GLY A 76 21.21 36.40 10.40
C GLY A 76 19.84 36.96 10.80
N VAL A 77 18.93 36.05 11.17
CA VAL A 77 17.79 36.30 12.06
C VAL A 77 17.57 35.01 12.87
N PRO A 78 17.42 35.06 14.21
CA PRO A 78 17.41 33.86 15.04
C PRO A 78 16.14 33.01 14.81
N PRO A 79 16.23 31.67 14.70
CA PRO A 79 15.04 30.85 14.53
C PRO A 79 14.37 30.53 15.87
N LEU A 80 13.08 30.87 15.94
CA LEU A 80 12.10 30.33 16.87
C LEU A 80 12.05 28.78 16.78
N PRO A 81 11.57 28.07 17.81
CA PRO A 81 11.61 26.60 17.84
C PRO A 81 10.63 26.01 16.82
N VAL A 82 11.13 25.61 15.65
CA VAL A 82 10.34 24.98 14.58
C VAL A 82 10.63 23.48 14.52
N THR A 83 10.18 22.72 15.52
CA THR A 83 10.29 21.23 15.51
C THR A 83 9.02 20.52 15.08
N ASN A 84 8.02 21.22 14.52
CA ASN A 84 6.71 20.62 14.20
C ASN A 84 6.28 20.73 12.73
N VAL A 85 7.02 21.45 11.88
CA VAL A 85 6.61 21.72 10.48
C VAL A 85 7.08 20.61 9.53
N THR A 86 8.18 19.94 9.83
CA THR A 86 8.84 19.00 8.91
C THR A 86 8.09 17.68 8.76
N ASP A 87 7.48 17.15 9.82
CA ASP A 87 6.66 15.92 9.75
C ASP A 87 5.32 16.17 9.06
N GLN A 88 4.69 17.31 9.34
CA GLN A 88 3.44 17.69 8.68
C GLN A 88 3.65 17.94 7.17
N SER A 89 4.76 18.56 6.80
CA SER A 89 5.11 18.80 5.39
C SER A 89 5.37 17.49 4.63
N LYS A 90 6.02 16.51 5.26
CA LYS A 90 6.27 15.19 4.67
C LYS A 90 4.99 14.37 4.50
N GLU A 91 4.07 14.40 5.45
CA GLU A 91 2.78 13.70 5.31
C GLU A 91 1.83 14.37 4.31
N ILE A 92 1.90 15.71 4.17
CA ILE A 92 1.22 16.46 3.10
C ILE A 92 1.79 16.07 1.73
N LEU A 93 3.12 15.96 1.58
CA LEU A 93 3.76 15.51 0.34
C LEU A 93 3.44 14.05 -0.01
N LEU A 94 3.34 13.17 0.99
CA LEU A 94 2.99 11.75 0.80
C LEU A 94 1.48 11.52 0.64
N GLY A 95 0.66 12.57 0.70
CA GLY A 95 -0.79 12.51 0.52
C GLY A 95 -1.54 11.75 1.63
N ARG A 96 -0.85 11.36 2.71
CA ARG A 96 -1.37 10.52 3.79
C ARG A 96 -1.99 11.30 4.94
N SER A 97 -1.87 12.62 4.96
CA SER A 97 -2.50 13.48 5.97
C SER A 97 -3.29 14.65 5.38
N LYS A 98 -3.63 14.59 4.09
CA LYS A 98 -4.34 15.68 3.38
C LYS A 98 -5.56 16.21 4.11
N TYR A 99 -6.25 15.35 4.87
CA TYR A 99 -7.50 15.68 5.57
C TYR A 99 -7.38 15.58 7.09
N VAL A 100 -6.16 15.47 7.64
CA VAL A 100 -5.93 15.40 9.09
C VAL A 100 -6.25 16.76 9.72
N GLY A 101 -7.15 16.76 10.69
CA GLY A 101 -7.62 17.99 11.37
C GLY A 101 -8.72 18.77 10.64
N MET A 102 -9.13 18.34 9.44
CA MET A 102 -10.25 18.95 8.71
C MET A 102 -11.60 18.38 9.17
N SER A 103 -12.67 19.17 8.99
CA SER A 103 -14.03 18.67 9.18
C SER A 103 -14.43 17.72 8.03
N VAL A 104 -15.31 16.75 8.29
CA VAL A 104 -15.78 15.79 7.27
C VAL A 104 -16.36 16.50 6.02
N PRO A 105 -17.18 17.56 6.16
CA PRO A 105 -17.66 18.32 5.01
C PRO A 105 -16.54 19.03 4.21
N ASP A 106 -15.56 19.64 4.89
CA ASP A 106 -14.48 20.37 4.20
C ASP A 106 -13.56 19.42 3.42
N ALA A 107 -13.21 18.28 4.02
CA ALA A 107 -12.42 17.26 3.35
C ALA A 107 -13.18 16.66 2.15
N ALA A 108 -14.49 16.43 2.30
CA ALA A 108 -15.33 15.97 1.21
C ALA A 108 -15.41 16.99 0.07
N PHE A 109 -15.50 18.29 0.38
CA PHE A 109 -15.52 19.35 -0.62
C PHE A 109 -14.27 19.33 -1.50
N ILE A 110 -13.08 19.14 -0.90
CA ILE A 110 -11.82 19.03 -1.64
C ILE A 110 -11.85 17.81 -2.58
N ILE A 111 -12.31 16.65 -2.10
CA ILE A 111 -12.42 15.43 -2.91
C ILE A 111 -13.38 15.62 -4.10
N PHE A 112 -14.52 16.28 -3.88
CA PHE A 112 -15.47 16.57 -4.96
C PHE A 112 -14.92 17.59 -5.97
N ARG A 113 -14.10 18.53 -5.53
CA ARG A 113 -13.41 19.48 -6.42
C ARG A 113 -12.35 18.79 -7.27
N GLU A 114 -11.64 17.82 -6.71
CA GLU A 114 -10.64 17.01 -7.43
C GLU A 114 -11.29 16.05 -8.44
N THR A 115 -12.34 15.35 -8.04
CA THR A 115 -13.00 14.32 -8.87
C THR A 115 -14.04 14.88 -9.85
N ARG A 116 -14.48 16.13 -9.66
CA ARG A 116 -15.44 16.86 -10.51
C ARG A 116 -16.68 16.04 -10.90
N GLY A 117 -17.20 15.23 -9.97
CA GLY A 117 -18.34 14.36 -10.25
C GLY A 117 -19.05 13.84 -9.00
N PRO A 118 -20.25 13.25 -9.16
CA PRO A 118 -20.97 12.62 -8.07
C PRO A 118 -20.25 11.35 -7.60
N MET A 119 -20.20 11.12 -6.29
CA MET A 119 -19.46 10.02 -5.68
C MET A 119 -20.29 9.27 -4.65
N HIS A 120 -20.13 7.95 -4.60
CA HIS A 120 -20.80 7.11 -3.62
C HIS A 120 -20.17 7.30 -2.22
N ALA A 121 -20.97 7.31 -1.17
CA ALA A 121 -20.53 7.56 0.21
C ALA A 121 -19.44 6.58 0.69
N LYS A 122 -19.47 5.35 0.19
CA LYS A 122 -18.43 4.33 0.46
C LYS A 122 -17.08 4.72 -0.15
N GLU A 123 -17.09 5.21 -1.38
CA GLU A 123 -15.87 5.59 -2.11
C GLU A 123 -15.28 6.88 -1.53
N LEU A 124 -16.15 7.83 -1.16
CA LEU A 124 -15.75 9.02 -0.43
C LEU A 124 -15.12 8.68 0.93
N CYS A 125 -15.73 7.76 1.67
CA CYS A 125 -15.19 7.26 2.94
C CYS A 125 -13.79 6.66 2.75
N GLN A 126 -13.59 5.88 1.69
CA GLN A 126 -12.28 5.28 1.40
C GLN A 126 -11.23 6.36 1.11
N ARG A 127 -11.54 7.36 0.27
CA ARG A 127 -10.61 8.46 -0.03
C ARG A 127 -10.27 9.32 1.19
N LEU A 128 -11.25 9.54 2.07
CA LEU A 128 -11.03 10.25 3.34
C LEU A 128 -10.08 9.46 4.25
N LEU A 129 -10.26 8.15 4.37
CA LEU A 129 -9.38 7.27 5.15
C LEU A 129 -7.97 7.20 4.53
N GLU A 130 -7.85 7.10 3.21
CA GLU A 130 -6.58 7.12 2.49
C GLU A 130 -5.82 8.45 2.68
N GLY A 131 -6.55 9.56 2.79
CA GLY A 131 -5.99 10.88 3.11
C GLY A 131 -5.75 11.14 4.60
N GLY A 132 -5.81 10.10 5.44
CA GLY A 132 -5.46 10.15 6.87
C GLY A 132 -6.57 10.59 7.81
N MET A 133 -7.82 10.70 7.33
CA MET A 133 -8.93 11.15 8.18
C MET A 133 -9.33 10.08 9.19
N GLN A 134 -9.23 10.39 10.48
CA GLN A 134 -9.72 9.52 11.55
C GLN A 134 -11.21 9.72 11.80
N ILE A 135 -12.05 8.84 11.25
CA ILE A 135 -13.50 8.86 11.51
C ILE A 135 -13.78 8.04 12.77
N ARG A 136 -14.00 8.72 13.90
CA ARG A 136 -14.37 8.08 15.18
C ARG A 136 -15.83 7.60 15.15
N GLY A 137 -16.07 6.39 14.64
CA GLY A 137 -17.39 5.76 14.68
C GLY A 137 -17.37 4.30 14.22
N LYS A 138 -18.29 3.48 14.78
CA LYS A 138 -18.47 2.06 14.38
C LYS A 138 -18.92 1.90 12.91
N THR A 139 -19.50 2.94 12.34
CA THR A 139 -20.05 2.99 10.97
C THR A 139 -19.64 4.29 10.27
N PRO A 140 -18.43 4.36 9.67
CA PRO A 140 -17.90 5.61 9.13
C PRO A 140 -18.70 6.12 7.91
N VAL A 141 -19.25 5.23 7.09
CA VAL A 141 -20.04 5.58 5.89
C VAL A 141 -21.35 6.30 6.24
N THR A 142 -22.07 5.85 7.27
CA THR A 142 -23.34 6.46 7.70
C THR A 142 -23.11 7.81 8.37
N SER A 143 -22.00 7.93 9.13
CA SER A 143 -21.57 9.19 9.74
C SER A 143 -21.30 10.25 8.68
N ILE A 144 -20.50 9.91 7.65
CA ILE A 144 -20.24 10.82 6.52
C ILE A 144 -21.53 11.19 5.80
N ALA A 145 -22.37 10.20 5.45
CA ALA A 145 -23.63 10.47 4.75
C ALA A 145 -24.56 11.39 5.56
N THR A 146 -24.54 11.31 6.88
CA THR A 146 -25.31 12.18 7.77
C THR A 146 -24.72 13.59 7.82
N SER A 147 -23.39 13.71 7.91
CA SER A 147 -22.69 14.99 7.88
C SER A 147 -22.90 15.74 6.56
N LEU A 148 -22.82 15.04 5.42
CA LEU A 148 -23.07 15.64 4.10
C LEU A 148 -24.53 16.06 3.90
N LYS A 149 -25.49 15.33 4.47
CA LYS A 149 -26.91 15.74 4.42
C LYS A 149 -27.22 17.01 5.20
N ARG A 150 -26.42 17.30 6.24
CA ARG A 150 -26.60 18.49 7.10
C ARG A 150 -25.98 19.74 6.51
N ASP A 151 -25.06 19.59 5.55
CA ASP A 151 -24.34 20.69 4.94
C ASP A 151 -24.99 21.10 3.61
N PRO A 152 -25.36 22.38 3.43
CA PRO A 152 -26.04 22.86 2.22
C PRO A 152 -25.20 22.76 0.94
N ARG A 153 -23.87 22.56 1.05
CA ARG A 153 -22.95 22.45 -0.10
C ARG A 153 -23.09 21.13 -0.85
N PHE A 154 -23.78 20.13 -0.29
CA PHE A 154 -23.90 18.81 -0.90
C PHE A 154 -25.35 18.43 -1.17
N LYS A 155 -25.58 17.83 -2.35
CA LYS A 155 -26.89 17.28 -2.73
C LYS A 155 -26.80 15.79 -2.94
N LYS A 156 -27.79 15.06 -2.42
CA LYS A 156 -27.96 13.63 -2.74
C LYS A 156 -28.53 13.50 -4.15
N VAL A 157 -27.76 12.90 -5.04
CA VAL A 157 -28.11 12.72 -6.46
C VAL A 157 -28.52 11.28 -6.79
N GLY A 158 -28.36 10.34 -5.85
CA GLY A 158 -28.75 8.93 -6.05
C GLY A 158 -28.67 8.11 -4.75
N PRO A 159 -28.90 6.79 -4.82
CA PRO A 159 -28.77 5.89 -3.67
C PRO A 159 -27.36 5.97 -3.08
N ASN A 160 -27.21 6.60 -1.92
CA ASN A 160 -25.93 6.85 -1.25
C ASN A 160 -24.88 7.57 -2.11
N THR A 161 -25.31 8.36 -3.10
CA THR A 161 -24.43 9.15 -3.97
C THR A 161 -24.66 10.63 -3.72
N PHE A 162 -23.57 11.37 -3.50
CA PHE A 162 -23.56 12.79 -3.19
C PHE A 162 -22.75 13.56 -4.24
N ALA A 163 -23.14 14.80 -4.49
CA ALA A 163 -22.42 15.73 -5.36
C ALA A 163 -22.32 17.11 -4.69
N ASN A 164 -21.27 17.85 -5.01
CA ASN A 164 -21.16 19.27 -4.66
C ASN A 164 -22.12 20.09 -5.53
N VAL A 165 -22.85 21.03 -4.93
CA VAL A 165 -23.78 21.90 -5.64
C VAL A 165 -23.06 22.78 -6.67
N GLU A 166 -21.80 23.17 -6.42
CA GLU A 166 -21.01 23.98 -7.36
C GLU A 166 -20.71 23.28 -8.70
N SER A 167 -20.62 21.96 -8.73
CA SER A 167 -20.36 21.22 -9.99
C SER A 167 -21.64 20.91 -10.78
N THR A 168 -22.82 21.09 -10.19
CA THR A 168 -24.10 20.90 -10.89
C THR A 168 -24.51 22.09 -11.76
N GLU A 169 -23.83 23.24 -11.66
CA GLU A 169 -24.13 24.43 -12.46
C GLU A 169 -23.32 24.53 -13.77
N LYS A 170 -22.31 23.68 -13.99
CA LYS A 170 -21.42 23.78 -15.18
C LYS A 170 -21.65 22.77 -16.31
N SER A 171 -22.70 21.95 -16.26
CA SER A 171 -23.03 21.02 -17.36
C SER A 171 -24.25 21.42 -18.22
N VAL A 172 -24.79 22.63 -18.10
CA VAL A 172 -25.98 23.05 -18.89
C VAL A 172 -25.67 24.13 -19.93
N ASN A 173 -24.51 24.81 -19.87
CA ASN A 173 -24.18 25.88 -20.81
C ASN A 173 -22.98 25.50 -21.70
N ALA A 174 -23.12 24.47 -22.52
CA ALA A 174 -22.22 24.19 -23.64
C ALA A 174 -22.88 23.26 -24.67
N SER A 175 -24.00 23.70 -25.27
CA SER A 175 -24.52 23.27 -26.57
C SER A 175 -25.56 24.31 -26.99
N GLY A 176 -25.34 24.93 -28.16
CA GLY A 176 -26.23 25.93 -28.74
C GLY A 176 -27.53 25.38 -29.29
#